data_AF-A0A8T5DK13-F1
#
_entry.id   AF-A0A8T5DK13-F1
#
_cell.length_a   1.000
_cell.length_b   1.000
_cell.length_c   1.000
_cell.angle_alpha   90.00
_cell.angle_beta   90.00
_cell.angle_gamma   90.00
#
_symmetry.space_group_name_H-M   'P 1'
#
loop_
_entity.id
_entity.type
_entity.pdbx_description
1 polymer ?
#
loop_
_entity_poly.entity_id
_entity_poly.type
_entity_poly.pdbx_seq_one_letter_code
_entity_poly.pdbx_strand_id
1 'polypeptide(L)'
;MGKKANIMVPFLMVTILALIIFIPTCMFASEMMRVSAQAKENFDDVFSTIEEVNQEKVGYMDSVILILDDQTTFVYFNAGATEVIVDVKGAGGINDDSYQIVIEKPSICDETLNCVCLLSNPEIEDNGIINQELRIRTDYMTKCESINYTIQINSCNVGSPFEVSSYTCNNGFMIERGMAKEEGFDSYFEIDRRTGFSVKKFEYKILLSY
;
A
#
# COMPACT_ATOMS: atom_id res chain seq x y z
N MET A 1 8.67 -51.21 38.57
CA MET A 1 7.98 -50.19 37.74
C MET A 1 8.80 -48.90 37.82
N GLY A 2 9.25 -48.31 36.70
CA GLY A 2 10.00 -47.04 36.76
C GLY A 2 10.85 -46.67 35.55
N LYS A 3 11.23 -47.62 34.69
CA LYS A 3 12.14 -47.32 33.55
C LYS A 3 11.48 -46.61 32.36
N LYS A 4 10.15 -46.73 32.17
CA LYS A 4 9.45 -46.07 31.05
C LYS A 4 9.24 -44.56 31.27
N ALA A 5 9.09 -44.12 32.52
CA ALA A 5 8.90 -42.71 32.85
C ALA A 5 10.19 -41.88 32.61
N ASN A 6 11.37 -42.46 32.83
CA ASN A 6 12.65 -41.77 32.65
C ASN A 6 13.01 -41.46 31.19
N ILE A 7 12.35 -42.09 30.22
CA ILE A 7 12.57 -41.82 28.78
C ILE A 7 11.57 -40.77 28.25
N MET A 8 10.36 -40.72 28.82
CA MET A 8 9.33 -39.77 28.38
C MET A 8 9.61 -38.32 28.80
N VAL A 9 10.19 -38.11 29.98
CA VAL A 9 10.48 -36.75 30.49
C VAL A 9 11.51 -35.99 29.62
N PRO A 10 12.68 -36.56 29.25
CA PRO A 10 13.64 -35.83 28.42
C PRO A 10 13.11 -35.57 27.00
N PHE A 11 12.31 -36.48 26.44
CA PHE A 11 11.64 -36.24 25.15
C PHE A 11 10.68 -35.05 25.24
N LEU A 12 9.82 -35.03 26.27
CA LEU A 12 8.89 -33.92 26.50
C LEU A 12 9.63 -32.58 26.66
N MET A 13 10.72 -32.54 27.42
CA MET A 13 11.53 -31.33 27.61
C MET A 13 12.14 -30.83 26.31
N VAL A 14 12.67 -31.72 25.47
CA VAL A 14 13.23 -31.34 24.16
C VAL A 14 12.13 -30.82 23.24
N THR A 15 10.94 -31.44 23.23
CA THR A 15 9.80 -30.96 22.44
C THR A 15 9.31 -29.59 22.88
N ILE A 16 9.19 -29.35 24.20
CA ILE A 16 8.78 -28.04 24.73
C ILE A 16 9.83 -26.98 24.38
N LEU A 17 11.12 -27.29 24.55
CA LEU A 17 12.20 -26.35 24.20
C LEU A 17 12.21 -26.04 22.70
N ALA A 18 11.97 -27.04 21.85
CA ALA A 18 11.85 -26.85 20.41
C ALA A 18 10.67 -25.94 20.06
N LEU A 19 9.50 -26.10 20.71
CA LEU A 19 8.35 -25.22 20.50
C LEU A 19 8.62 -23.78 20.96
N ILE A 20 9.29 -23.60 22.10
CA ILE A 20 9.67 -22.27 22.62
C ILE A 20 10.57 -21.52 21.64
N ILE A 21 11.44 -22.22 20.89
CA ILE A 21 12.32 -21.60 19.89
C ILE A 21 11.61 -21.46 18.54
N PHE A 22 10.82 -22.45 18.13
CA PHE A 22 10.19 -22.49 16.81
C PHE A 22 9.06 -21.48 16.67
N ILE A 23 8.22 -21.29 17.69
CA ILE A 23 7.09 -20.35 17.63
C ILE A 23 7.58 -18.90 17.38
N PRO A 24 8.53 -18.33 18.16
CA PRO A 24 9.03 -16.99 17.89
C PRO A 24 9.74 -16.87 16.55
N THR A 25 10.45 -17.91 16.12
CA THR A 25 11.14 -17.90 14.82
C THR A 25 10.12 -17.87 13.68
N CYS A 26 9.01 -18.61 13.78
CA CYS A 26 7.93 -18.56 12.80
C CYS A 26 7.21 -17.22 12.80
N MET A 27 6.95 -16.63 13.97
CA MET A 27 6.36 -15.28 14.07
C MET A 27 7.26 -14.23 13.43
N PHE A 28 8.56 -14.25 13.75
CA PHE A 28 9.54 -13.33 13.18
C PHE A 28 9.71 -13.52 11.66
N ALA A 29 9.74 -14.78 11.19
CA ALA A 29 9.82 -15.07 9.76
C ALA A 29 8.55 -14.62 9.00
N SER A 30 7.37 -14.74 9.61
CA SER A 30 6.13 -14.24 9.00
C SER A 30 6.09 -12.71 8.93
N GLU A 31 6.64 -12.02 9.94
CA GLU A 31 6.75 -10.56 9.93
C GLU A 31 7.79 -10.06 8.91
N MET A 32 8.89 -10.80 8.68
CA MET A 32 9.86 -10.44 7.62
C MET A 32 9.34 -10.71 6.20
N MET A 33 8.34 -11.57 6.03
CA MET A 33 7.64 -11.80 4.76
C MET A 33 6.34 -10.96 4.68
N ARG A 34 6.36 -9.76 5.27
CA ARG A 34 5.18 -8.88 5.48
C ARG A 34 4.44 -8.51 4.21
N VAL A 35 5.16 -8.33 3.10
CA VAL A 35 4.50 -8.34 1.78
C VAL A 35 4.39 -9.76 1.35
N SER A 36 3.15 -10.24 1.19
CA SER A 36 2.95 -11.52 0.56
C SER A 36 3.65 -11.49 -0.79
N ALA A 37 4.44 -12.53 -1.11
CA ALA A 37 5.05 -12.65 -2.44
C ALA A 37 4.01 -12.41 -3.55
N GLN A 38 2.76 -12.75 -3.28
CA GLN A 38 1.59 -12.46 -4.09
C GLN A 38 1.34 -10.96 -4.37
N ALA A 39 1.41 -10.06 -3.39
CA ALA A 39 1.20 -8.63 -3.63
C ALA A 39 2.35 -8.01 -4.44
N LYS A 40 3.58 -8.50 -4.25
CA LYS A 40 4.73 -8.09 -5.07
C LYS A 40 4.62 -8.60 -6.51
N GLU A 41 4.33 -9.88 -6.70
CA GLU A 41 4.08 -10.46 -8.03
C GLU A 41 2.92 -9.75 -8.73
N ASN A 42 1.85 -9.46 -7.99
CA ASN A 42 0.72 -8.72 -8.53
C ASN A 42 1.07 -7.28 -8.94
N PHE A 43 1.93 -6.59 -8.20
CA PHE A 43 2.43 -5.28 -8.61
C PHE A 43 3.19 -5.36 -9.94
N ASP A 44 4.00 -6.40 -10.12
CA ASP A 44 4.75 -6.62 -11.36
C ASP A 44 3.80 -6.87 -12.53
N ASP A 45 2.75 -7.67 -12.32
CA ASP A 45 1.71 -7.92 -13.32
C ASP A 45 0.94 -6.63 -13.68
N VAL A 46 0.58 -5.82 -12.68
CA VAL A 46 -0.08 -4.52 -12.87
C VAL A 46 0.81 -3.58 -13.66
N PHE A 47 2.08 -3.46 -13.28
CA PHE A 47 3.03 -2.59 -13.96
C PHE A 47 3.30 -3.05 -15.40
N SER A 48 3.52 -4.35 -15.63
CA SER A 48 3.68 -4.92 -16.97
C SER A 48 2.48 -4.60 -17.85
N THR A 49 1.26 -4.78 -17.33
CA THR A 49 0.03 -4.46 -18.08
C THR A 49 -0.04 -2.98 -18.44
N ILE A 50 0.32 -2.08 -17.51
CA ILE A 50 0.35 -0.63 -17.78
C ILE A 50 1.42 -0.30 -18.84
N GLU A 51 2.59 -0.92 -18.78
CA GLU A 51 3.66 -0.73 -19.76
C GLU A 51 3.27 -1.24 -21.15
N GLU A 52 2.68 -2.44 -21.23
CA GLU A 52 2.15 -3.03 -22.47
C GLU A 52 1.10 -2.11 -23.10
N VAL A 53 0.10 -1.67 -22.32
CA VAL A 53 -0.92 -0.71 -22.79
C VAL A 53 -0.27 0.61 -23.24
N ASN A 54 0.82 1.03 -22.61
CA ASN A 54 1.53 2.25 -23.01
C ASN A 54 2.23 2.16 -24.37
N GLN A 55 2.69 0.96 -24.75
CA GLN A 55 3.33 0.69 -26.04
C GLN A 55 2.32 0.49 -27.18
N GLU A 56 1.04 0.30 -26.84
CA GLU A 56 -0.04 0.07 -27.78
C GLU A 56 -0.64 1.36 -28.39
N LYS A 57 -1.53 1.18 -29.37
CA LYS A 57 -2.21 2.30 -30.04
C LYS A 57 -3.19 3.01 -29.10
N VAL A 58 -3.37 4.32 -29.32
CA VAL A 58 -4.40 5.12 -28.62
C VAL A 58 -5.77 4.45 -28.75
N GLY A 59 -6.46 4.32 -27.62
CA GLY A 59 -7.74 3.62 -27.52
C GLY A 59 -7.62 2.14 -27.16
N TYR A 60 -6.43 1.53 -27.21
CA TYR A 60 -6.19 0.21 -26.65
C TYR A 60 -6.54 0.20 -25.16
N MET A 61 -7.12 -0.90 -24.72
CA MET A 61 -7.65 -1.07 -23.38
C MET A 61 -7.43 -2.50 -22.94
N ASP A 62 -6.94 -2.68 -21.73
CA ASP A 62 -6.82 -3.96 -21.07
C ASP A 62 -7.44 -3.92 -19.66
N SER A 63 -7.51 -5.07 -18.99
CA SER A 63 -7.99 -5.19 -17.62
C SER A 63 -6.95 -5.86 -16.76
N VAL A 64 -6.71 -5.30 -15.57
CA VAL A 64 -5.80 -5.86 -14.59
C VAL A 64 -6.45 -5.91 -13.22
N ILE A 65 -6.02 -6.83 -12.37
CA ILE A 65 -6.48 -6.92 -10.98
C ILE A 65 -5.35 -6.41 -10.10
N LEU A 66 -5.62 -5.38 -9.32
CA LEU A 66 -4.75 -4.95 -8.23
C LEU A 66 -5.15 -5.70 -6.95
N ILE A 67 -4.18 -6.35 -6.32
CA ILE A 67 -4.32 -7.10 -5.08
C ILE A 67 -3.49 -6.38 -4.02
N LEU A 68 -4.17 -5.78 -3.05
CA LEU A 68 -3.54 -5.07 -1.93
C LEU A 68 -3.77 -5.87 -0.66
N ASP A 69 -2.71 -6.22 0.07
CA ASP A 69 -2.82 -6.76 1.42
C ASP A 69 -3.19 -5.64 2.42
N ASP A 70 -3.48 -6.00 3.67
CA ASP A 70 -3.75 -4.98 4.71
C ASP A 70 -2.50 -4.11 4.92
N GLN A 71 -2.70 -2.83 5.21
CA GLN A 71 -1.65 -1.81 5.35
C GLN A 71 -0.72 -1.68 4.13
N THR A 72 -1.22 -1.96 2.92
CA THR A 72 -0.45 -1.74 1.68
C THR A 72 -0.99 -0.56 0.90
N THR A 73 -0.11 0.05 0.11
CA THR A 73 -0.46 1.24 -0.65
C THR A 73 0.25 1.28 -1.98
N PHE A 74 -0.54 1.47 -3.03
CA PHE A 74 -0.08 1.75 -4.37
C PHE A 74 -0.08 3.26 -4.58
N VAL A 75 1.09 3.85 -4.78
CA VAL A 75 1.27 5.30 -4.90
C VAL A 75 1.86 5.62 -6.26
N TYR A 76 1.35 6.67 -6.89
CA TYR A 76 1.93 7.26 -8.09
C TYR A 76 2.36 8.69 -7.80
N PHE A 77 3.62 9.02 -8.14
CA PHE A 77 4.25 10.32 -7.98
C PHE A 77 4.45 10.98 -9.35
N ASN A 78 4.07 12.24 -9.49
CA ASN A 78 4.37 13.02 -10.68
C ASN A 78 5.88 13.35 -10.79
N ALA A 79 6.35 13.54 -12.01
CA ALA A 79 7.68 14.08 -12.29
C ALA A 79 7.86 15.44 -11.63
N GLY A 80 9.03 15.66 -11.01
CA GLY A 80 9.37 16.87 -10.26
C GLY A 80 8.71 17.00 -8.88
N ALA A 81 7.77 16.12 -8.51
CA ALA A 81 7.19 16.12 -7.17
C ALA A 81 8.11 15.42 -6.18
N THR A 82 8.16 15.95 -4.94
CA THR A 82 8.89 15.35 -3.81
C THR A 82 7.98 14.53 -2.90
N GLU A 83 6.67 14.70 -3.00
CA GLU A 83 5.68 14.02 -2.17
C GLU A 83 4.30 13.98 -2.85
N VAL A 84 3.46 13.03 -2.44
CA VAL A 84 2.02 13.01 -2.71
C VAL A 84 1.29 13.45 -1.46
N ILE A 85 0.40 14.43 -1.59
CA ILE A 85 -0.39 14.95 -0.48
C ILE A 85 -1.85 14.57 -0.74
N VAL A 86 -2.45 13.91 0.24
CA VAL A 86 -3.85 13.51 0.21
C VAL A 86 -4.59 14.27 1.29
N ASP A 87 -5.47 15.19 0.88
CA ASP A 87 -6.33 15.92 1.77
C ASP A 87 -7.62 15.14 2.00
N VAL A 88 -7.86 14.73 3.24
CA VAL A 88 -9.06 14.03 3.67
C VAL A 88 -9.90 14.98 4.51
N LYS A 89 -11.18 15.11 4.17
CA LYS A 89 -12.16 15.85 4.98
C LYS A 89 -13.25 14.91 5.43
N GLY A 90 -13.48 14.83 6.73
CA GLY A 90 -14.58 14.06 7.30
C GLY A 90 -15.97 14.59 6.90
N ALA A 91 -16.99 13.73 7.01
CA ALA A 91 -18.37 14.00 6.60
C ALA A 91 -19.25 14.61 7.70
N GLY A 92 -18.82 14.59 8.98
CA GLY A 92 -19.57 15.28 10.03
C GLY A 92 -18.97 15.18 11.43
N GLY A 93 -18.86 16.33 12.10
CA GLY A 93 -18.46 16.43 13.51
C GLY A 93 -18.42 17.87 14.01
N ILE A 94 -18.49 18.05 15.34
CA ILE A 94 -18.21 19.33 16.04
C ILE A 94 -16.70 19.64 15.99
N ASN A 95 -15.89 18.61 15.72
CA ASN A 95 -14.45 18.71 15.50
C ASN A 95 -14.19 18.49 14.00
N ASP A 96 -13.29 19.29 13.45
CA ASP A 96 -12.84 19.18 12.06
C ASP A 96 -11.90 17.98 11.97
N ASP A 97 -12.42 16.80 11.61
CA ASP A 97 -11.64 15.57 11.41
C ASP A 97 -10.97 15.57 10.02
N SER A 98 -10.45 16.73 9.62
CA SER A 98 -9.73 16.93 8.38
C SER A 98 -8.24 16.73 8.61
N TYR A 99 -7.68 15.73 7.93
CA TYR A 99 -6.29 15.35 8.06
C TYR A 99 -5.62 15.26 6.69
N GLN A 100 -4.30 15.32 6.68
CA GLN A 100 -3.48 15.14 5.49
C GLN A 100 -2.67 13.86 5.59
N ILE A 101 -2.59 13.11 4.50
CA ILE A 101 -1.63 12.03 4.34
C ILE A 101 -0.53 12.53 3.42
N VAL A 102 0.70 12.56 3.90
CA VAL A 102 1.87 13.02 3.16
C VAL A 102 2.79 11.83 2.92
N ILE A 103 2.95 11.43 1.67
CA ILE A 103 3.83 10.33 1.27
C ILE A 103 5.05 10.90 0.58
N GLU A 104 6.23 10.71 1.17
CA GLU A 104 7.48 11.21 0.60
C GLU A 104 7.92 10.35 -0.60
N LYS A 105 8.28 11.00 -1.71
CA LYS A 105 8.81 10.31 -2.89
C LYS A 105 10.14 9.66 -2.52
N PRO A 106 10.27 8.34 -2.70
CA PRO A 106 11.50 7.68 -2.31
C PRO A 106 12.67 8.03 -3.22
N SER A 107 13.87 8.02 -2.65
CA SER A 107 15.13 8.39 -3.33
C SER A 107 15.53 7.45 -4.48
N ILE A 108 14.94 6.25 -4.57
CA ILE A 108 15.14 5.33 -5.69
C ILE A 108 14.44 5.80 -6.98
N CYS A 109 13.40 6.64 -6.85
CA CYS A 109 12.68 7.20 -7.98
C CYS A 109 13.45 8.37 -8.59
N ASP A 110 13.58 8.40 -9.92
CA ASP A 110 14.18 9.55 -10.63
C ASP A 110 13.30 10.81 -10.44
N GLU A 111 13.91 11.92 -10.02
CA GLU A 111 13.20 13.20 -9.82
C GLU A 111 12.60 13.76 -11.12
N THR A 112 13.21 13.45 -12.26
CA THR A 112 12.80 13.92 -13.59
C THR A 112 11.68 13.09 -14.23
N LEU A 113 11.40 11.91 -13.67
CA LEU A 113 10.39 10.97 -14.16
C LEU A 113 9.23 10.83 -13.16
N ASN A 114 8.09 10.35 -13.65
CA ASN A 114 7.03 9.89 -12.76
C ASN A 114 7.47 8.58 -12.09
N CYS A 115 6.88 8.21 -10.96
CA CYS A 115 7.23 6.97 -10.26
C CYS A 115 5.99 6.26 -9.74
N VAL A 116 5.95 4.95 -9.80
CA VAL A 116 4.90 4.10 -9.23
C VAL A 116 5.53 3.23 -8.17
N CYS A 117 4.93 3.16 -6.98
CA CYS A 117 5.47 2.41 -5.85
C CYS A 117 4.40 1.56 -5.16
N LEU A 118 4.83 0.40 -4.67
CA LEU A 118 4.12 -0.40 -3.68
C LEU A 118 4.82 -0.25 -2.32
N LEU A 119 4.07 0.28 -1.36
CA LEU A 119 4.46 0.45 0.04
C LEU A 119 3.74 -0.59 0.89
N SER A 120 4.40 -1.09 1.94
CA SER A 120 3.81 -2.07 2.85
C SER A 120 4.16 -1.82 4.30
N ASN A 121 3.10 -1.69 5.10
CA ASN A 121 3.10 -1.20 6.48
C ASN A 121 4.12 -0.06 6.65
N PRO A 122 3.89 1.07 5.96
CA PRO A 122 4.77 2.22 6.08
C PRO A 122 4.93 2.61 7.55
N GLU A 123 6.12 3.08 7.92
CA GLU A 123 6.26 3.77 9.20
C GLU A 123 5.55 5.10 9.09
N ILE A 124 4.66 5.32 10.05
CA ILE A 124 3.83 6.49 10.16
C ILE A 124 4.41 7.36 11.27
N GLU A 125 4.85 8.54 10.88
CA GLU A 125 5.26 9.56 11.85
C GLU A 125 4.03 10.35 12.29
N ASP A 126 3.52 10.03 13.47
CA ASP A 126 2.50 10.84 14.13
C ASP A 126 3.15 12.14 14.64
N ASN A 127 2.94 13.23 13.89
CA ASN A 127 3.40 14.56 14.27
C ASN A 127 2.51 15.22 15.36
N GLY A 128 1.60 14.46 15.96
CA GLY A 128 0.74 14.87 17.05
C GLY A 128 -0.50 15.66 16.61
N ILE A 129 -1.45 15.73 17.54
CA ILE A 129 -2.83 16.26 17.41
C ILE A 129 -2.92 17.68 16.79
N ILE A 130 -1.83 18.45 16.77
CA ILE A 130 -1.87 19.87 16.42
C ILE A 130 -2.03 20.09 14.90
N ASN A 131 -1.56 19.17 14.05
CA ASN A 131 -1.54 19.36 12.60
C ASN A 131 -2.30 18.30 11.79
N GLN A 132 -2.87 17.27 12.43
CA GLN A 132 -3.57 16.15 11.76
C GLN A 132 -2.84 15.71 10.47
N GLU A 133 -1.51 15.58 10.52
CA GLU A 133 -0.69 15.19 9.38
C GLU A 133 -0.13 13.79 9.64
N LEU A 134 -0.45 12.87 8.73
CA LEU A 134 0.07 11.52 8.67
C LEU A 134 1.23 11.49 7.69
N ARG A 135 2.47 11.52 8.19
CA ARG A 135 3.65 11.45 7.31
C ARG A 135 4.12 10.02 7.17
N ILE A 136 4.11 9.53 5.94
CA ILE A 136 4.54 8.18 5.56
C ILE A 136 5.96 8.25 5.02
N ARG A 137 6.88 7.65 5.77
CA ARG A 137 8.24 7.45 5.29
C ARG A 137 8.31 6.23 4.38
N THR A 138 8.95 6.40 3.24
CA THR A 138 9.10 5.35 2.23
C THR A 138 10.35 4.48 2.45
N ASP A 139 11.00 4.56 3.61
CA ASP A 139 12.15 3.72 3.95
C ASP A 139 11.82 2.20 3.95
N TYR A 140 10.54 1.85 4.08
CA TYR A 140 10.00 0.48 4.06
C TYR A 140 9.32 0.11 2.73
N MET A 141 9.78 0.71 1.64
CA MET A 141 9.35 0.35 0.28
C MET A 141 9.50 -1.13 -0.01
N THR A 142 8.51 -1.66 -0.73
CA THR A 142 8.60 -3.00 -1.30
C THR A 142 9.17 -2.94 -2.72
N LYS A 143 8.65 -2.02 -3.54
CA LYS A 143 9.06 -1.88 -4.93
C LYS A 143 8.64 -0.53 -5.50
N CYS A 144 9.45 0.03 -6.39
CA CYS A 144 9.14 1.24 -7.15
C CYS A 144 9.68 1.11 -8.58
N GLU A 145 8.98 1.72 -9.53
CA GLU A 145 9.37 1.78 -10.95
C GLU A 145 9.22 3.20 -11.47
N SER A 146 10.26 3.72 -12.14
CA SER A 146 10.23 5.05 -12.77
C SER A 146 9.69 4.97 -14.19
N ILE A 147 8.81 5.90 -14.58
CA ILE A 147 8.13 5.92 -15.88
C ILE A 147 8.12 7.31 -16.52
N ASN A 148 8.19 7.33 -17.85
CA ASN A 148 8.22 8.56 -18.65
C ASN A 148 6.86 8.96 -19.24
N TYR A 149 5.77 8.34 -18.78
CA TYR A 149 4.40 8.63 -19.18
C TYR A 149 3.52 8.90 -17.96
N THR A 150 2.45 9.66 -18.14
CA THR A 150 1.54 10.01 -17.04
C THR A 150 0.51 8.91 -16.83
N ILE A 151 0.27 8.53 -15.57
CA ILE A 151 -0.87 7.71 -15.17
C ILE A 151 -1.90 8.62 -14.50
N GLN A 152 -3.17 8.43 -14.84
CA GLN A 152 -4.29 9.12 -14.22
C GLN A 152 -5.31 8.11 -13.73
N ILE A 153 -6.02 8.49 -12.69
CA ILE A 153 -7.17 7.77 -12.14
C ILE A 153 -8.32 8.77 -11.97
N ASN A 154 -9.56 8.30 -12.06
CA ASN A 154 -10.74 9.17 -12.00
C ASN A 154 -10.96 9.82 -10.63
N SER A 155 -10.36 9.26 -9.58
CA SER A 155 -10.45 9.73 -8.19
C SER A 155 -9.11 9.55 -7.49
N CYS A 156 -8.89 10.32 -6.43
CA CYS A 156 -7.64 10.27 -5.66
C CYS A 156 -7.35 8.89 -5.03
N ASN A 157 -8.39 8.15 -4.65
CA ASN A 157 -8.33 6.79 -4.11
C ASN A 157 -9.48 5.93 -4.70
N VAL A 158 -9.51 4.64 -4.37
CA VAL A 158 -10.47 3.65 -4.84
C VAL A 158 -11.16 3.00 -3.66
N GLY A 159 -12.45 2.70 -3.82
CA GLY A 159 -13.26 2.05 -2.79
C GLY A 159 -14.48 2.86 -2.39
N SER A 160 -15.06 2.48 -1.26
CA SER A 160 -16.24 3.15 -0.69
C SER A 160 -15.80 4.14 0.40
N PRO A 161 -16.21 5.42 0.33
CA PRO A 161 -15.91 6.36 1.40
C PRO A 161 -16.66 5.98 2.69
N PHE A 162 -15.97 5.97 3.81
CA PHE A 162 -16.52 5.85 5.16
C PHE A 162 -16.32 7.18 5.87
N GLU A 163 -17.42 7.89 6.14
CA GLU A 163 -17.41 9.22 6.77
C GLU A 163 -16.51 10.27 6.08
N VAL A 164 -16.28 10.17 4.77
CA VAL A 164 -15.50 11.16 4.01
C VAL A 164 -16.42 12.10 3.23
N SER A 165 -16.24 13.43 3.37
CA SER A 165 -16.88 14.44 2.50
C SER A 165 -16.04 14.82 1.28
N SER A 166 -14.71 14.81 1.41
CA SER A 166 -13.78 15.13 0.33
C SER A 166 -12.50 14.32 0.47
N TYR A 167 -11.97 13.89 -0.67
CA TYR A 167 -10.72 13.13 -0.74
C TYR A 167 -9.97 13.56 -2.00
N THR A 168 -8.97 14.43 -1.85
CA THR A 168 -8.26 15.05 -2.98
C THR A 168 -6.77 14.78 -2.90
N CYS A 169 -6.17 14.50 -4.06
CA CYS A 169 -4.73 14.22 -4.17
C CYS A 169 -4.06 15.38 -4.89
N ASN A 170 -2.89 15.76 -4.41
CA ASN A 170 -1.96 16.65 -5.08
C ASN A 170 -0.69 15.88 -5.43
N ASN A 171 -0.06 16.25 -6.55
CA ASN A 171 1.22 15.70 -7.01
C ASN A 171 1.25 14.19 -7.33
N GLY A 172 0.08 13.54 -7.41
CA GLY A 172 0.00 12.11 -7.68
C GLY A 172 -1.37 11.54 -7.33
N PHE A 173 -1.40 10.23 -7.05
CA PHE A 173 -2.56 9.57 -6.45
C PHE A 173 -2.13 8.43 -5.53
N MET A 174 -3.06 7.99 -4.67
CA MET A 174 -2.83 6.94 -3.69
C MET A 174 -4.01 5.97 -3.66
N ILE A 175 -3.73 4.67 -3.80
CA ILE A 175 -4.69 3.60 -3.56
C ILE A 175 -4.21 2.84 -2.34
N GLU A 176 -4.89 3.03 -1.21
CA GLU A 176 -4.50 2.41 0.07
C GLU A 176 -5.54 1.41 0.55
N ARG A 177 -5.08 0.40 1.29
CA ARG A 177 -5.96 -0.54 1.97
C ARG A 177 -5.64 -0.62 3.45
N GLY A 178 -6.51 -0.02 4.26
CA GLY A 178 -6.54 -0.17 5.71
C GLY A 178 -5.49 0.65 6.45
N MET A 179 -4.79 1.57 5.79
CA MET A 179 -3.76 2.37 6.46
C MET A 179 -4.38 3.40 7.41
N ALA A 180 -5.31 4.22 6.92
CA ALA A 180 -5.93 5.26 7.74
C ALA A 180 -6.78 4.66 8.88
N LYS A 181 -7.43 3.51 8.62
CA LYS A 181 -8.26 2.82 9.62
C LYS A 181 -7.46 2.35 10.83
N GLU A 182 -6.24 1.86 10.62
CA GLU A 182 -5.44 1.32 11.72
C GLU A 182 -4.84 2.39 12.62
N GLU A 183 -4.62 3.59 12.08
CA GLU A 183 -4.21 4.78 12.85
C GLU A 183 -5.37 5.42 13.62
N GLY A 184 -6.59 4.86 13.50
CA GLY A 184 -7.75 5.31 14.25
C GLY A 184 -8.43 6.54 13.67
N PHE A 185 -8.23 6.85 12.38
CA PHE A 185 -9.01 7.89 11.71
C PHE A 185 -10.44 7.40 11.45
N ASP A 186 -11.42 8.25 11.77
CA ASP A 186 -12.84 7.94 11.56
C ASP A 186 -13.28 8.10 10.10
N SER A 187 -12.50 8.83 9.29
CA SER A 187 -12.81 9.12 7.89
C SER A 187 -11.79 8.48 6.95
N TYR A 188 -12.17 7.48 6.14
CA TYR A 188 -11.23 6.78 5.23
C TYR A 188 -11.95 6.15 4.02
N PHE A 189 -11.19 5.54 3.10
CA PHE A 189 -11.75 4.73 2.01
C PHE A 189 -11.58 3.25 2.31
N GLU A 190 -12.66 2.47 2.17
CA GLU A 190 -12.62 1.02 2.29
C GLU A 190 -12.55 0.39 0.89
N ILE A 191 -11.48 -0.37 0.65
CA ILE A 191 -11.24 -1.09 -0.60
C ILE A 191 -11.17 -2.59 -0.35
N ASP A 192 -11.78 -3.36 -1.26
CA ASP A 192 -11.64 -4.81 -1.27
C ASP A 192 -10.18 -5.21 -1.55
N ARG A 193 -9.77 -6.37 -1.02
CA ARG A 193 -8.43 -6.93 -1.25
C ARG A 193 -8.09 -7.05 -2.73
N ARG A 194 -9.09 -7.28 -3.60
CA ARG A 194 -8.91 -7.44 -5.05
C ARG A 194 -9.79 -6.43 -5.76
N THR A 195 -9.17 -5.53 -6.50
CA THR A 195 -9.87 -4.48 -7.25
C THR A 195 -9.51 -4.59 -8.72
N GLY A 196 -10.52 -4.71 -9.58
CA GLY A 196 -10.33 -4.75 -11.03
C GLY A 196 -10.19 -3.33 -11.58
N PHE A 197 -9.23 -3.12 -12.47
CA PHE A 197 -9.03 -1.87 -13.19
C PHE A 197 -9.07 -2.10 -14.69
N SER A 198 -9.73 -1.20 -15.40
CA SER A 198 -9.52 -1.00 -16.82
C SER A 198 -8.38 -0.03 -17.04
N VAL A 199 -7.37 -0.46 -17.81
CA VAL A 199 -6.19 0.31 -18.18
C VAL A 199 -6.33 0.73 -19.63
N LYS A 200 -6.40 2.04 -19.90
CA LYS A 200 -6.65 2.54 -21.26
C LYS A 200 -5.59 3.53 -21.72
N LYS A 201 -5.09 3.35 -22.94
CA LYS A 201 -4.15 4.27 -23.58
C LYS A 201 -4.85 5.49 -24.17
N PHE A 202 -4.39 6.66 -23.76
CA PHE A 202 -4.63 7.95 -24.41
C PHE A 202 -3.32 8.50 -24.98
N GLU A 203 -3.40 9.54 -25.81
CA GLU A 203 -2.27 10.11 -26.57
C GLU A 203 -1.04 10.41 -25.68
N TYR A 204 -1.25 10.99 -24.50
CA TYR A 204 -0.16 11.38 -23.59
C TYR A 204 -0.29 10.81 -22.17
N LYS A 205 -1.20 9.85 -21.95
CA LYS A 205 -1.47 9.31 -20.61
C LYS A 205 -2.08 7.91 -20.65
N ILE A 206 -1.97 7.20 -19.53
CA ILE A 206 -2.73 6.00 -19.20
C ILE A 206 -3.84 6.39 -18.23
N LEU A 207 -5.06 5.92 -18.48
CA LEU A 207 -6.17 6.05 -17.54
C LEU A 207 -6.45 4.71 -16.86
N LEU A 208 -6.45 4.71 -15.54
CA LEU A 208 -6.95 3.64 -14.68
C LEU A 208 -8.39 3.97 -14.28
N SER A 209 -9.32 3.08 -14.56
CA SER A 209 -10.74 3.19 -14.16
C SER A 209 -11.17 1.92 -13.43
N TYR A 210 -11.92 2.06 -12.33
CA TYR A 210 -12.44 0.97 -11.51
C TYR A 210 -13.97 1.03 -11.42
#